data_AF-A0A2V7KQ58-F1
#
_entry.id   AF-A0A2V7KQ58-F1
#
_cell.length_a   1.000
_cell.length_b   1.000
_cell.length_c   1.000
_cell.angle_alpha   90.00
_cell.angle_beta   90.00
_cell.angle_gamma   90.00
#
_symmetry.space_group_name_H-M   'P 1'
#
loop_
_entity.id
_entity.type
_entity.pdbx_description
1 polymer ?
#
loop_
_entity_poly.entity_id
_entity_poly.type
_entity_poly.pdbx_seq_one_letter_code
_entity_poly.pdbx_strand_id
1 'polypeptide(L)'
;MSRRTWVIAILVAWALSLGWLVKREVFRPTGARLAEAALAVPPGALFYRLSVGGQQVGYASTTIDTLGNVLRVENVFVLDIPALGSLHRTTARSIATVSRALRLESVATTFDGDLGQFTAHGRVLGDSVLSVAIIPQAGEDSQMTRIPLQGPITLPTLLPLRLAFGGELTSGRSYQARLFDPLLLTIRDVNARVASESTLVVSDSADLDSTVMVWIPEHFDTVRAFRIDHDAMGMPVSSWIDAQGRVVVSASDSSKRAGTGFAMERAAFEIVYQNFKKRDTVRIARASAAPAPGEIVPLTALAAGIRDIPAPRVRLRLRKNGHDTLDLAPPAALQAHAAPYRLPSQDTALARWLAPEPLIQAHDPRIAAEARRIIGRERGPARVAELLSQWVHASLHRSIPETGSVPSAVRVLENPRGDCNEAATLFVALARSTGLPARTVAGLIYLDGRFYYHAWVEVFLNDWIQVDPTFDQFPADAAHIRVATGGLARQIELVPLIGRLKLEVL
;
A
#
# COMPACT_ATOMS: atom_id res chain seq x y z
N MET A 1 -46.43 18.40 47.35
CA MET A 1 -46.68 17.58 46.14
C MET A 1 -47.69 16.50 46.48
N SER A 2 -48.66 16.23 45.60
CA SER A 2 -49.64 15.16 45.81
C SER A 2 -49.03 13.80 45.48
N ARG A 3 -49.56 12.71 46.05
CA ARG A 3 -49.11 11.33 45.72
C ARG A 3 -49.10 11.08 44.20
N ARG A 4 -50.05 11.69 43.47
CA ARG A 4 -50.15 11.59 42.02
C ARG A 4 -48.97 12.24 41.29
N THR A 5 -48.44 13.34 41.80
CA THR A 5 -47.25 14.00 41.20
C THR A 5 -45.99 13.15 41.39
N TRP A 6 -45.85 12.47 42.54
CA TRP A 6 -44.73 11.56 42.79
C TRP A 6 -44.76 10.31 41.92
N VAL A 7 -45.94 9.70 41.74
CA VAL A 7 -46.10 8.54 40.85
C VAL A 7 -45.72 8.91 39.41
N ILE A 8 -46.17 10.07 38.92
CA ILE A 8 -45.80 10.53 37.57
C ILE A 8 -44.29 10.77 37.46
N ALA A 9 -43.67 11.42 38.45
CA ALA A 9 -42.22 11.66 38.44
C ALA A 9 -41.40 10.36 38.43
N ILE A 10 -41.81 9.35 39.20
CA ILE A 10 -41.16 8.04 39.23
C ILE A 10 -41.31 7.34 37.88
N LEU A 11 -42.51 7.34 37.29
CA LEU A 11 -42.74 6.70 35.99
C LEU A 11 -41.94 7.38 34.87
N VAL A 12 -41.82 8.71 34.88
CA VAL A 12 -41.00 9.45 33.92
C VAL A 12 -39.51 9.13 34.11
N ALA A 13 -39.01 9.11 35.35
CA ALA A 13 -37.63 8.74 35.64
C ALA A 13 -37.34 7.29 35.19
N TRP A 14 -38.29 6.38 35.39
CA TRP A 14 -38.18 4.99 34.95
C TRP A 14 -38.17 4.86 33.42
N ALA A 15 -39.06 5.58 32.72
CA ALA A 15 -39.09 5.62 31.26
C ALA A 15 -37.81 6.24 30.66
N LEU A 16 -37.26 7.30 31.28
CA LEU A 16 -35.99 7.89 30.86
C LEU A 16 -34.80 6.95 31.13
N SER A 17 -34.78 6.27 32.27
CA SER A 17 -33.76 5.26 32.59
C SER A 17 -33.82 4.07 31.62
N LEU A 18 -35.02 3.58 31.32
CA LEU A 18 -35.24 2.50 30.37
C LEU A 18 -34.88 2.94 28.95
N GLY A 19 -35.25 4.16 28.54
CA GLY A 19 -34.86 4.74 27.26
C GLY A 19 -33.36 4.94 27.13
N TRP A 20 -32.68 5.34 28.21
CA TRP A 20 -31.22 5.43 28.27
C TRP A 20 -30.56 4.04 28.22
N LEU A 21 -31.12 3.06 28.92
CA LEU A 21 -30.65 1.67 28.88
C LEU A 21 -30.82 1.07 27.48
N VAL A 22 -31.98 1.24 26.84
CA VAL A 22 -32.22 0.82 25.44
C VAL A 22 -31.26 1.54 24.51
N LYS A 23 -31.05 2.85 24.67
CA LYS A 23 -30.07 3.60 23.88
C LYS A 23 -28.66 3.02 24.06
N ARG A 24 -28.26 2.72 25.30
CA ARG A 24 -26.94 2.19 25.63
C ARG A 24 -26.74 0.76 25.12
N GLU A 25 -27.77 -0.07 25.18
CA GLU A 25 -27.70 -1.50 24.90
C GLU A 25 -27.94 -1.81 23.41
N VAL A 26 -28.89 -1.13 22.78
CA VAL A 26 -29.24 -1.32 21.36
C VAL A 26 -28.33 -0.48 20.45
N PHE A 27 -27.92 0.72 20.88
CA PHE A 27 -27.04 1.61 20.09
C PHE A 27 -25.62 1.67 20.67
N ARG A 28 -25.07 0.51 21.06
CA ARG A 28 -23.67 0.41 21.51
C ARG A 28 -22.73 0.97 20.42
N PRO A 29 -21.87 1.96 20.74
CA PRO A 29 -20.86 2.45 19.81
C PRO A 29 -19.99 1.30 19.33
N THR A 30 -19.62 1.28 18.04
CA THR A 30 -18.77 0.23 17.46
C THR A 30 -17.49 0.02 18.27
N GLY A 31 -16.92 1.09 18.84
CA GLY A 31 -15.74 1.00 19.71
C GLY A 31 -15.97 0.20 21.00
N ALA A 32 -17.16 0.25 21.60
CA ALA A 32 -17.48 -0.51 22.80
C ALA A 32 -17.65 -2.01 22.49
N ARG A 33 -18.35 -2.33 21.38
CA ARG A 33 -18.47 -3.71 20.86
C ARG A 33 -17.09 -4.31 20.57
N LEU A 34 -16.24 -3.56 19.88
CA LEU A 34 -14.87 -3.97 19.59
C LEU A 34 -14.04 -4.16 20.85
N ALA A 35 -14.15 -3.26 21.84
CA ALA A 35 -13.38 -3.36 23.07
C ALA A 35 -13.72 -4.59 23.91
N GLU A 36 -15.01 -4.94 23.99
CA GLU A 36 -15.50 -6.16 24.63
C GLU A 36 -15.02 -7.40 23.89
N ALA A 37 -15.19 -7.42 22.57
CA ALA A 37 -14.80 -8.53 21.73
C ALA A 37 -13.27 -8.73 21.66
N ALA A 38 -12.48 -7.66 21.81
CA ALA A 38 -11.03 -7.74 21.92
C ALA A 38 -10.55 -8.46 23.20
N LEU A 39 -11.40 -8.61 24.23
CA LEU A 39 -11.09 -9.48 25.37
C LEU A 39 -11.05 -10.96 24.97
N ALA A 40 -11.80 -11.32 23.92
CA ALA A 40 -11.87 -12.67 23.39
C ALA A 40 -10.81 -12.97 22.33
N VAL A 41 -9.91 -12.02 22.01
CA VAL A 41 -8.78 -12.27 21.10
C VAL A 41 -7.69 -13.04 21.86
N PRO A 42 -7.52 -14.35 21.60
CA PRO A 42 -6.45 -15.09 22.25
C PRO A 42 -5.09 -14.63 21.68
N PRO A 43 -4.06 -14.54 22.51
CA PRO A 43 -2.72 -14.31 22.01
C PRO A 43 -2.27 -15.49 21.14
N GLY A 44 -1.42 -15.22 20.15
CA GLY A 44 -0.90 -16.27 19.27
C GLY A 44 -0.22 -15.74 18.03
N ALA A 45 0.47 -16.65 17.33
CA ALA A 45 1.15 -16.38 16.07
C ALA A 45 0.48 -17.17 14.94
N LEU A 46 0.31 -16.51 13.80
CA LEU A 46 -0.18 -17.10 12.56
C LEU A 46 0.90 -16.93 11.50
N PHE A 47 1.12 -17.98 10.72
CA PHE A 47 2.12 -18.02 9.66
C PHE A 47 1.44 -18.19 8.31
N TYR A 48 2.00 -17.52 7.31
CA TYR A 48 1.44 -17.48 5.97
C TYR A 48 2.50 -17.74 4.93
N ARG A 49 2.22 -18.66 4.02
CA ARG A 49 2.97 -18.85 2.79
C ARG A 49 2.60 -17.75 1.81
N LEU A 50 3.59 -17.05 1.27
CA LEU A 50 3.39 -16.09 0.18
C LEU A 50 3.81 -16.75 -1.13
N SER A 51 2.91 -16.80 -2.09
CA SER A 51 3.14 -17.45 -3.38
C SER A 51 2.74 -16.58 -4.55
N VAL A 52 3.43 -16.74 -5.67
CA VAL A 52 3.12 -16.13 -6.96
C VAL A 52 3.16 -17.25 -8.00
N GLY A 53 2.05 -17.45 -8.72
CA GLY A 53 1.98 -18.54 -9.71
C GLY A 53 2.13 -19.94 -9.09
N GLY A 54 1.74 -20.11 -7.82
CA GLY A 54 1.93 -21.34 -7.04
C GLY A 54 3.34 -21.56 -6.48
N GLN A 55 4.34 -20.80 -6.94
CA GLN A 55 5.70 -20.81 -6.41
C GLN A 55 5.75 -20.02 -5.11
N GLN A 56 6.28 -20.61 -4.03
CA GLN A 56 6.50 -19.86 -2.80
C GLN A 56 7.63 -18.84 -3.01
N VAL A 57 7.28 -17.55 -2.92
CA VAL A 57 8.20 -16.41 -3.04
C VAL A 57 8.50 -15.77 -1.69
N GLY A 58 7.80 -16.17 -0.63
CA GLY A 58 8.02 -15.59 0.69
C GLY A 58 7.22 -16.22 1.80
N TYR A 59 7.26 -15.55 2.95
CA TYR A 59 6.38 -15.82 4.08
C TYR A 59 6.00 -14.53 4.81
N ALA A 60 4.87 -14.59 5.51
CA ALA A 60 4.48 -13.57 6.46
C ALA A 60 4.09 -14.21 7.80
N SER A 61 4.13 -13.43 8.87
CA SER A 61 3.52 -13.81 10.14
C SER A 61 2.83 -12.63 10.79
N THR A 62 1.81 -12.96 11.58
CA THR A 62 1.14 -12.01 12.48
C THR A 62 1.10 -12.61 13.86
N THR A 63 1.71 -11.92 14.82
CA THR A 63 1.64 -12.25 16.24
C THR A 63 0.81 -11.20 16.96
N ILE A 64 -0.16 -11.65 17.74
CA ILE A 64 -1.00 -10.79 18.57
C ILE A 64 -0.73 -11.15 20.02
N ASP A 65 -0.33 -10.17 20.81
CA ASP A 65 -0.21 -10.28 22.26
C ASP A 65 -1.31 -9.44 22.91
N THR A 66 -2.12 -10.08 23.73
CA THR A 66 -3.21 -9.44 24.46
C THR A 66 -2.69 -8.93 25.81
N LEU A 67 -2.27 -7.65 25.85
CA LEU A 67 -1.82 -6.98 27.07
C LEU A 67 -3.01 -6.42 27.86
N GLY A 68 -2.79 -5.90 29.07
CA GLY A 68 -3.86 -5.46 29.98
C GLY A 68 -4.94 -4.60 29.30
N ASN A 69 -4.57 -3.43 28.78
CA ASN A 69 -5.48 -2.46 28.15
C ASN A 69 -5.26 -2.25 26.64
N VAL A 70 -4.30 -2.95 26.04
CA VAL A 70 -3.92 -2.80 24.63
C VAL A 70 -3.65 -4.16 23.99
N LEU A 71 -3.67 -4.21 22.66
CA LEU A 71 -3.14 -5.34 21.90
C LEU A 71 -1.81 -4.88 21.27
N ARG A 72 -0.78 -5.72 21.39
CA ARG A 72 0.45 -5.57 20.63
C ARG A 72 0.39 -6.50 19.42
N VAL A 73 0.62 -5.95 18.25
CA VAL A 73 0.48 -6.65 16.96
C VAL A 73 1.80 -6.54 16.23
N GLU A 74 2.46 -7.67 16.03
CA GLU A 74 3.69 -7.78 15.28
C GLU A 74 3.41 -8.45 13.95
N ASN A 75 3.83 -7.80 12.85
CA ASN A 75 3.79 -8.40 11.52
C ASN A 75 5.21 -8.51 10.99
N VAL A 76 5.53 -9.65 10.40
CA VAL A 76 6.77 -9.89 9.66
C VAL A 76 6.39 -10.29 8.25
N PHE A 77 7.13 -9.78 7.28
CA PHE A 77 6.95 -10.05 5.87
C PHE A 77 8.32 -10.20 5.23
N VAL A 78 8.53 -11.31 4.54
CA VAL A 78 9.77 -11.61 3.81
C VAL A 78 9.40 -12.12 2.43
N LEU A 79 9.93 -11.45 1.42
CA LEU A 79 9.81 -11.82 0.01
C LEU A 79 11.19 -11.96 -0.61
N ASP A 80 11.35 -12.96 -1.46
CA ASP A 80 12.47 -13.11 -2.38
C ASP A 80 11.88 -13.16 -3.80
N ILE A 81 11.96 -12.03 -4.50
CA ILE A 81 11.43 -11.89 -5.86
C ILE A 81 12.55 -12.20 -6.87
N PRO A 82 12.39 -13.22 -7.73
CA PRO A 82 13.38 -13.51 -8.77
C PRO A 82 13.25 -12.53 -9.93
N ALA A 83 14.37 -11.95 -10.35
CA ALA A 83 14.45 -11.09 -11.52
C ALA A 83 15.84 -11.16 -12.15
N LEU A 84 15.91 -11.28 -13.47
CA LEU A 84 17.16 -11.24 -14.25
C LEU A 84 18.28 -12.15 -13.73
N GLY A 85 17.94 -13.33 -13.21
CA GLY A 85 18.95 -14.30 -12.76
C GLY A 85 19.37 -14.15 -11.30
N SER A 86 18.83 -13.18 -10.56
CA SER A 86 19.08 -12.94 -9.14
C SER A 86 17.81 -12.99 -8.30
N LEU A 87 17.99 -13.18 -6.99
CA LEU A 87 16.93 -13.06 -5.99
C LEU A 87 17.05 -11.72 -5.27
N HIS A 88 15.96 -10.98 -5.29
CA HIS A 88 15.83 -9.67 -4.66
C HIS A 88 15.03 -9.82 -3.38
N ARG A 89 15.69 -9.64 -2.24
CA ARG A 89 15.06 -9.84 -0.93
C ARG A 89 14.44 -8.52 -0.45
N THR A 90 13.21 -8.61 0.01
CA THR A 90 12.53 -7.53 0.72
C THR A 90 12.03 -8.05 2.05
N THR A 91 12.39 -7.35 3.13
CA THR A 91 11.92 -7.65 4.48
C THR A 91 11.24 -6.44 5.09
N ALA A 92 10.16 -6.71 5.81
CA ALA A 92 9.35 -5.72 6.46
C ALA A 92 8.90 -6.26 7.81
N ARG A 93 9.07 -5.46 8.86
CA ARG A 93 8.57 -5.78 10.20
C ARG A 93 7.86 -4.57 10.75
N SER A 94 6.66 -4.77 11.29
CA SER A 94 5.90 -3.72 11.98
C SER A 94 5.49 -4.21 13.36
N ILE A 95 5.71 -3.41 14.39
CA ILE A 95 5.20 -3.66 15.74
C ILE A 95 4.29 -2.49 16.10
N ALA A 96 3.02 -2.78 16.34
CA ALA A 96 2.03 -1.77 16.67
C ALA A 96 1.36 -2.03 18.01
N THR A 97 1.06 -0.95 18.69
CA THR A 97 0.18 -0.95 19.86
C THR A 97 -1.16 -0.37 19.44
N VAL A 98 -2.23 -1.12 19.73
CA VAL A 98 -3.60 -0.69 19.45
C VAL A 98 -4.46 -0.80 20.70
N SER A 99 -5.40 0.11 20.86
CA SER A 99 -6.40 0.02 21.94
C SER A 99 -7.26 -1.24 21.78
N ARG A 100 -8.01 -1.60 22.83
CA ARG A 100 -9.04 -2.67 22.76
C ARG A 100 -10.08 -2.43 21.67
N ALA A 101 -10.36 -1.18 21.31
CA ALA A 101 -11.25 -0.84 20.20
C ALA A 101 -10.57 -0.96 18.82
N LEU A 102 -9.40 -1.61 18.74
CA LEU A 102 -8.55 -1.77 17.56
C LEU A 102 -8.18 -0.44 16.90
N ARG A 103 -8.03 0.63 17.69
CA ARG A 103 -7.53 1.93 17.21
C ARG A 103 -6.02 1.99 17.38
N LEU A 104 -5.32 2.42 16.34
CA LEU A 104 -3.87 2.58 16.37
C LEU A 104 -3.47 3.63 17.41
N GLU A 105 -2.51 3.29 18.26
CA GLU A 105 -1.87 4.22 19.21
C GLU A 105 -0.44 4.53 18.77
N SER A 106 0.33 3.50 18.43
CA SER A 106 1.66 3.63 17.87
C SER A 106 2.03 2.46 16.96
N VAL A 107 2.99 2.69 16.07
CA VAL A 107 3.61 1.65 15.24
C VAL A 107 5.07 1.98 14.99
N ALA A 108 5.93 0.98 15.08
CA ALA A 108 7.30 1.03 14.62
C ALA A 108 7.47 0.05 13.47
N THR A 109 8.01 0.52 12.35
CA THR A 109 8.21 -0.28 11.14
C THR A 109 9.67 -0.24 10.74
N THR A 110 10.23 -1.39 10.37
CA THR A 110 11.52 -1.48 9.69
C THR A 110 11.29 -2.10 8.32
N PHE A 111 11.81 -1.45 7.29
CA PHE A 111 11.77 -1.92 5.91
C PHE A 111 13.19 -2.01 5.37
N ASP A 112 13.46 -3.09 4.64
CA ASP A 112 14.74 -3.35 3.97
C ASP A 112 14.45 -4.03 2.62
N GLY A 113 14.82 -3.38 1.53
CA GLY A 113 14.76 -3.94 0.18
C GLY A 113 15.53 -3.08 -0.83
N ASP A 114 15.48 -3.46 -2.10
CA ASP A 114 16.28 -2.82 -3.16
C ASP A 114 16.00 -1.33 -3.37
N LEU A 115 14.81 -0.85 -3.00
CA LEU A 115 14.42 0.56 -3.16
C LEU A 115 14.68 1.42 -1.92
N GLY A 116 15.34 0.88 -0.91
CA GLY A 116 15.75 1.63 0.27
C GLY A 116 15.57 0.87 1.57
N GLN A 117 16.17 1.42 2.63
CA GLN A 117 16.08 0.85 3.98
C GLN A 117 15.74 1.97 4.96
N PHE A 118 14.68 1.76 5.75
CA PHE A 118 14.23 2.78 6.69
C PHE A 118 13.58 2.19 7.91
N THR A 119 13.62 2.97 8.99
CA THR A 119 12.75 2.78 10.15
C THR A 119 11.72 3.90 10.18
N ALA A 120 10.46 3.58 10.46
CA ALA A 120 9.41 4.57 10.65
C ALA A 120 8.72 4.38 12.00
N HIS A 121 8.43 5.49 12.68
CA HIS A 121 7.68 5.52 13.93
C HIS A 121 6.43 6.38 13.77
N GLY A 122 5.27 5.74 13.79
CA GLY A 122 3.97 6.38 13.85
C GLY A 122 3.45 6.46 15.30
N ARG A 123 2.92 7.61 15.71
CA ARG A 123 2.20 7.78 16.98
C ARG A 123 0.98 8.65 16.81
N VAL A 124 -0.16 8.19 17.27
CA VAL A 124 -1.39 8.98 17.32
C VAL A 124 -1.35 9.86 18.58
N LEU A 125 -1.49 11.17 18.39
CA LEU A 125 -1.53 12.18 19.44
C LEU A 125 -2.99 12.59 19.64
N GLY A 126 -3.58 12.19 20.77
CA GLY A 126 -5.01 12.35 21.01
C GLY A 126 -5.84 11.54 20.02
N ASP A 127 -6.72 12.19 19.28
CA ASP A 127 -7.61 11.60 18.28
C ASP A 127 -7.54 12.27 16.89
N SER A 128 -6.65 13.25 16.74
CA SER A 128 -6.68 14.20 15.62
C SER A 128 -5.37 14.31 14.85
N VAL A 129 -4.27 13.72 15.31
CA VAL A 129 -2.97 13.80 14.62
C VAL A 129 -2.23 12.48 14.66
N LEU A 130 -1.75 12.01 13.51
CA LEU A 130 -0.72 10.98 13.41
C LEU A 130 0.63 11.64 13.17
N SER A 131 1.56 11.47 14.09
CA SER A 131 2.95 11.89 13.93
C SER A 131 3.76 10.72 13.38
N VAL A 132 4.40 10.90 12.23
CA VAL A 132 5.26 9.90 11.58
C VAL A 132 6.69 10.43 11.55
N ALA A 133 7.62 9.71 12.17
CA ALA A 133 9.05 9.94 12.03
C ALA A 133 9.66 8.87 11.12
N ILE A 134 10.50 9.25 10.15
CA ILE A 134 11.29 8.33 9.31
C ILE A 134 12.75 8.54 9.65
N ILE A 135 13.46 7.45 9.92
CA ILE A 135 14.87 7.38 10.23
C ILE A 135 15.52 6.50 9.15
N PRO A 136 16.21 7.10 8.17
CA PRO A 136 16.98 6.35 7.19
C PRO A 136 18.15 5.61 7.85
N GLN A 137 18.61 4.50 7.26
CA GLN A 137 19.72 3.74 7.84
C GLN A 137 21.09 4.33 7.50
N ALA A 138 21.22 5.07 6.40
CA ALA A 138 22.50 5.64 5.93
C ALA A 138 23.02 6.85 6.76
N GLY A 139 22.61 7.00 8.01
CA GLY A 139 23.05 8.11 8.88
C GLY A 139 22.48 9.48 8.49
N GLU A 140 21.39 9.50 7.71
CA GLU A 140 20.71 10.72 7.28
C GLU A 140 19.80 11.28 8.39
N ASP A 141 19.49 12.59 8.29
CA ASP A 141 18.62 13.26 9.23
C ASP A 141 17.22 12.62 9.27
N SER A 142 16.71 12.40 10.49
CA SER A 142 15.35 11.91 10.67
C SER A 142 14.34 12.97 10.21
N GLN A 143 13.33 12.54 9.45
CA GLN A 143 12.22 13.39 9.07
C GLN A 143 11.03 13.16 10.00
N MET A 144 10.32 14.23 10.39
CA MET A 144 9.03 14.13 11.05
C MET A 144 7.92 14.80 10.23
N THR A 145 6.80 14.10 10.06
CA THR A 145 5.58 14.60 9.40
C THR A 145 4.41 14.46 10.35
N ARG A 146 3.53 15.46 10.39
CA ARG A 146 2.27 15.42 11.16
C ARG A 146 1.09 15.38 10.20
N ILE A 147 0.26 14.36 10.33
CA ILE A 147 -0.87 14.09 9.45
C ILE A 147 -2.15 14.29 10.26
N PRO A 148 -3.02 15.25 9.88
CA PRO A 148 -4.30 15.44 10.56
C PRO A 148 -5.21 14.23 10.31
N LEU A 149 -5.93 13.83 11.36
CA LEU A 149 -6.90 12.73 11.35
C LEU A 149 -8.30 13.30 11.49
N GLN A 150 -9.23 12.74 10.72
CA GLN A 150 -10.67 13.05 10.82
C GLN A 150 -11.44 11.93 11.56
N GLY A 151 -10.72 11.10 12.30
CA GLY A 151 -11.28 9.95 13.00
C GLY A 151 -10.23 8.88 13.31
N PRO A 152 -10.63 7.83 14.05
CA PRO A 152 -9.74 6.76 14.44
C PRO A 152 -9.27 5.95 13.22
N ILE A 153 -7.97 5.63 13.23
CA ILE A 153 -7.33 4.79 12.21
C ILE A 153 -6.94 3.43 12.82
N THR A 154 -6.79 2.42 11.97
CA THR A 154 -6.26 1.10 12.37
C THR A 154 -5.29 0.58 11.31
N LEU A 155 -4.81 -0.65 11.46
CA LEU A 155 -3.90 -1.29 10.51
C LEU A 155 -4.65 -2.19 9.53
N PRO A 156 -4.13 -2.38 8.29
CA PRO A 156 -4.69 -3.32 7.33
C PRO A 156 -4.84 -4.75 7.90
N THR A 157 -3.86 -5.23 8.66
CA THR A 157 -3.86 -6.57 9.26
C THR A 157 -4.93 -6.76 10.34
N LEU A 158 -5.49 -5.67 10.88
CA LEU A 158 -6.54 -5.68 11.88
C LEU A 158 -7.94 -5.45 11.32
N LEU A 159 -8.07 -5.15 10.03
CA LEU A 159 -9.37 -5.01 9.38
C LEU A 159 -10.21 -6.29 9.51
N PRO A 160 -9.69 -7.50 9.22
CA PRO A 160 -10.40 -8.76 9.48
C PRO A 160 -10.96 -8.91 10.90
N LEU A 161 -10.13 -8.66 11.91
CA LEU A 161 -10.51 -8.69 13.32
C LEU A 161 -11.61 -7.69 13.62
N ARG A 162 -11.49 -6.47 13.10
CA ARG A 162 -12.48 -5.41 13.27
C ARG A 162 -13.83 -5.77 12.64
N LEU A 163 -13.84 -6.45 11.50
CA LEU A 163 -15.06 -6.90 10.84
C LEU A 163 -15.73 -8.05 11.62
N ALA A 164 -14.95 -9.03 12.08
CA ALA A 164 -15.45 -10.15 12.88
C ALA A 164 -16.07 -9.67 14.21
N PHE A 165 -15.37 -8.82 14.93
CA PHE A 165 -15.77 -8.35 16.25
C PHE A 165 -16.66 -7.11 16.28
N GLY A 166 -16.76 -6.40 15.14
CA GLY A 166 -17.74 -5.33 14.96
C GLY A 166 -19.19 -5.82 14.95
N GLY A 167 -19.41 -7.14 14.87
CA GLY A 167 -20.74 -7.80 14.87
C GLY A 167 -21.34 -7.92 13.47
N GLU A 168 -20.49 -8.07 12.44
CA GLU A 168 -20.79 -7.53 11.12
C GLU A 168 -20.38 -8.46 9.94
N LEU A 169 -20.18 -9.76 10.17
CA LEU A 169 -19.97 -10.73 9.07
C LEU A 169 -21.31 -11.15 8.42
N THR A 170 -22.08 -10.17 7.97
CA THR A 170 -23.33 -10.38 7.24
C THR A 170 -23.07 -10.30 5.75
N SER A 171 -23.39 -11.37 5.03
CA SER A 171 -23.23 -11.41 3.57
C SER A 171 -23.97 -10.26 2.89
N GLY A 172 -23.33 -9.64 1.91
CA GLY A 172 -23.84 -8.49 1.16
C GLY A 172 -23.55 -7.13 1.80
N ARG A 173 -23.12 -7.07 3.06
CA ARG A 173 -22.87 -5.81 3.75
C ARG A 173 -21.47 -5.25 3.43
N SER A 174 -21.38 -3.93 3.31
CA SER A 174 -20.14 -3.20 3.04
C SER A 174 -19.72 -2.34 4.23
N TYR A 175 -18.41 -2.19 4.41
CA TYR A 175 -17.80 -1.54 5.55
C TYR A 175 -16.72 -0.58 5.09
N GLN A 176 -16.77 0.64 5.62
CA GLN A 176 -15.70 1.61 5.42
C GLN A 176 -14.78 1.62 6.63
N ALA A 177 -13.48 1.54 6.38
CA ALA A 177 -12.45 1.67 7.40
C ALA A 177 -11.33 2.56 6.90
N ARG A 178 -10.83 3.43 7.80
CA ARG A 178 -9.63 4.22 7.56
C ARG A 178 -8.41 3.47 8.10
N LEU A 179 -7.50 3.13 7.20
CA LEU A 179 -6.33 2.31 7.49
C LEU A 179 -5.07 3.14 7.33
N PHE A 180 -4.14 3.02 8.27
CA PHE A 180 -2.77 3.48 8.09
C PHE A 180 -1.90 2.29 7.71
N ASP A 181 -1.31 2.34 6.51
CA ASP A 181 -0.39 1.31 6.06
C ASP A 181 1.03 1.64 6.53
N PRO A 182 1.61 0.84 7.43
CA PRO A 182 2.88 1.15 8.06
C PRO A 182 4.09 1.00 7.11
N LEU A 183 3.93 0.32 5.96
CA LEU A 183 4.98 0.15 4.95
C LEU A 183 4.92 1.27 3.91
N LEU A 184 3.71 1.64 3.50
CA LEU A 184 3.51 2.73 2.54
C LEU A 184 3.56 4.12 3.21
N LEU A 185 3.37 4.17 4.53
CA LEU A 185 3.24 5.39 5.35
C LEU A 185 2.10 6.31 4.90
N THR A 186 1.04 5.69 4.37
CA THR A 186 -0.15 6.38 3.85
C THR A 186 -1.40 6.00 4.62
N ILE A 187 -2.32 6.95 4.74
CA ILE A 187 -3.68 6.68 5.20
C ILE A 187 -4.58 6.47 3.98
N ARG A 188 -5.34 5.37 3.99
CA ARG A 188 -6.32 5.06 2.94
C ARG A 188 -7.68 4.71 3.54
N ASP A 189 -8.73 5.15 2.86
CA ASP A 189 -10.10 4.69 3.13
C ASP A 189 -10.36 3.45 2.28
N VAL A 190 -10.71 2.34 2.93
CA VAL A 190 -11.00 1.07 2.28
C VAL A 190 -12.47 0.73 2.46
N ASN A 191 -13.10 0.31 1.35
CA ASN A 191 -14.42 -0.28 1.36
C ASN A 191 -14.30 -1.80 1.25
N ALA A 192 -14.72 -2.53 2.28
CA ALA A 192 -14.68 -3.97 2.36
C ALA A 192 -16.10 -4.54 2.31
N ARG A 193 -16.38 -5.44 1.37
CA ARG A 193 -17.67 -6.10 1.20
C ARG A 193 -17.58 -7.54 1.70
N VAL A 194 -18.48 -7.92 2.60
CA VAL A 194 -18.62 -9.31 3.05
C VAL A 194 -19.43 -10.07 1.99
N ALA A 195 -18.84 -11.11 1.42
CA ALA A 195 -19.47 -12.02 0.48
C ALA A 195 -19.98 -13.28 1.19
N SER A 196 -20.38 -14.30 0.42
CA SER A 196 -20.85 -15.57 0.99
C SER A 196 -19.72 -16.32 1.69
N GLU A 197 -20.10 -17.10 2.69
CA GLU A 197 -19.17 -18.00 3.37
C GLU A 197 -18.67 -19.14 2.48
N SER A 198 -17.55 -19.72 2.89
CA SER A 198 -16.96 -20.91 2.27
C SER A 198 -16.28 -21.73 3.35
N THR A 199 -16.33 -23.06 3.20
CA THR A 199 -15.48 -23.96 3.97
C THR A 199 -14.15 -24.10 3.25
N LEU A 200 -13.06 -23.83 3.96
CA LEU A 200 -11.69 -23.98 3.48
C LEU A 200 -11.00 -25.10 4.26
N VAL A 201 -10.03 -25.75 3.61
CA VAL A 201 -9.18 -26.76 4.22
C VAL A 201 -7.84 -26.10 4.52
N VAL A 202 -7.36 -26.23 5.75
CA VAL A 202 -6.14 -25.58 6.24
C VAL A 202 -5.28 -26.62 6.92
N SER A 203 -3.97 -26.59 6.66
CA SER A 203 -3.02 -27.42 7.40
C SER A 203 -2.76 -26.79 8.77
N ASP A 204 -2.96 -27.57 9.82
CA ASP A 204 -2.74 -27.22 11.23
C ASP A 204 -1.41 -27.80 11.75
N SER A 205 -0.99 -28.97 11.25
CA SER A 205 0.30 -29.59 11.57
C SER A 205 1.08 -30.01 10.32
N ALA A 206 2.38 -30.24 10.51
CA ALA A 206 3.30 -30.66 9.46
C ALA A 206 4.11 -31.87 9.88
N ASP A 207 4.43 -32.73 8.92
CA ASP A 207 5.45 -33.77 9.05
C ASP A 207 6.51 -33.63 7.95
N LEU A 208 7.70 -34.16 8.19
CA LEU A 208 8.79 -34.12 7.23
C LEU A 208 8.71 -35.35 6.31
N ASP A 209 8.43 -35.12 5.03
CA ASP A 209 8.65 -36.15 4.02
C ASP A 209 10.17 -36.36 3.87
N SER A 210 10.67 -37.43 4.48
CA SER A 210 12.09 -37.79 4.48
C SER A 210 12.64 -38.18 3.09
N THR A 211 11.78 -38.46 2.12
CA THR A 211 12.19 -38.83 0.76
C THR A 211 12.58 -37.60 -0.05
N VAL A 212 11.73 -36.58 -0.04
CA VAL A 212 11.96 -35.32 -0.77
C VAL A 212 12.55 -34.21 0.11
N MET A 213 12.67 -34.46 1.42
CA MET A 213 13.17 -33.52 2.43
C MET A 213 12.38 -32.21 2.50
N VAL A 214 11.06 -32.31 2.33
CA VAL A 214 10.09 -31.19 2.34
C VAL A 214 9.06 -31.43 3.44
N TRP A 215 8.67 -30.37 4.15
CA TRP A 215 7.57 -30.43 5.12
C TRP A 215 6.24 -30.42 4.40
N ILE A 216 5.40 -31.41 4.70
CA ILE A 216 4.07 -31.59 4.11
C ILE A 216 2.99 -31.45 5.20
N PRO A 217 1.74 -31.11 4.84
CA PRO A 217 0.63 -31.21 5.77
C PRO A 217 0.47 -32.63 6.31
N GLU A 218 0.40 -32.76 7.63
CA GLU A 218 0.11 -34.05 8.29
C GLU A 218 -1.39 -34.16 8.61
N HIS A 219 -1.96 -33.09 9.18
CA HIS A 219 -3.38 -32.97 9.45
C HIS A 219 -3.97 -31.76 8.71
N PHE A 220 -5.28 -31.85 8.48
CA PHE A 220 -6.07 -30.81 7.85
C PHE A 220 -7.32 -30.54 8.67
N ASP A 221 -7.55 -29.26 8.95
CA ASP A 221 -8.77 -28.77 9.56
C ASP A 221 -9.68 -28.12 8.53
N THR A 222 -10.98 -28.26 8.73
CA THR A 222 -11.98 -27.50 7.98
C THR A 222 -12.35 -26.23 8.71
N VAL A 223 -12.14 -25.08 8.08
CA VAL A 223 -12.43 -23.76 8.63
C VAL A 223 -13.55 -23.11 7.84
N ARG A 224 -14.66 -22.78 8.52
CA ARG A 224 -15.70 -21.91 7.95
C ARG A 224 -15.17 -20.48 7.91
N ALA A 225 -15.11 -19.91 6.71
CA ALA A 225 -14.54 -18.59 6.47
C ALA A 225 -15.48 -17.69 5.65
N PHE A 226 -15.54 -16.41 6.04
CA PHE A 226 -16.25 -15.38 5.31
C PHE A 226 -15.31 -14.74 4.29
N ARG A 227 -15.73 -14.65 3.03
CA ARG A 227 -14.96 -13.93 2.02
C ARG A 227 -15.18 -12.43 2.18
N ILE A 228 -14.10 -11.68 2.23
CA ILE A 228 -14.04 -10.22 2.30
C ILE A 228 -13.42 -9.73 1.00
N ASP A 229 -14.23 -9.11 0.17
CA ASP A 229 -13.78 -8.50 -1.07
C ASP A 229 -13.46 -7.03 -0.78
N HIS A 230 -12.24 -6.61 -1.07
CA HIS A 230 -11.83 -5.23 -0.91
C HIS A 230 -10.85 -4.83 -2.01
N ASP A 231 -10.70 -3.54 -2.20
CA ASP A 231 -9.60 -3.01 -2.98
C ASP A 231 -8.35 -2.98 -2.10
N ALA A 232 -7.25 -3.54 -2.59
CA ALA A 232 -5.92 -3.29 -2.06
C ALA A 232 -5.06 -2.71 -3.18
N MET A 233 -4.80 -1.40 -3.10
CA MET A 233 -3.90 -0.69 -4.02
C MET A 233 -4.38 -0.67 -5.47
N GLY A 234 -5.68 -0.43 -5.69
CA GLY A 234 -6.32 -0.41 -7.01
C GLY A 234 -6.58 -1.80 -7.60
N MET A 235 -6.23 -2.85 -6.85
CA MET A 235 -6.38 -4.24 -7.25
C MET A 235 -7.43 -4.93 -6.39
N PRO A 236 -8.40 -5.64 -7.01
CA PRO A 236 -9.36 -6.43 -6.24
C PRO A 236 -8.62 -7.56 -5.51
N VAL A 237 -8.82 -7.65 -4.20
CA VAL A 237 -8.31 -8.71 -3.35
C VAL A 237 -9.49 -9.33 -2.59
N SER A 238 -9.49 -10.65 -2.54
CA SER A 238 -10.42 -11.43 -1.73
C SER A 238 -9.66 -12.07 -0.58
N SER A 239 -10.12 -11.82 0.64
CA SER A 239 -9.56 -12.40 1.87
C SER A 239 -10.62 -13.25 2.57
N TRP A 240 -10.33 -14.51 2.83
CA TRP A 240 -11.18 -15.39 3.63
C TRP A 240 -10.75 -15.33 5.08
N ILE A 241 -11.68 -14.98 5.96
CA ILE A 241 -11.43 -14.79 7.39
C ILE A 241 -12.31 -15.73 8.20
N ASP A 242 -11.75 -16.37 9.23
CA ASP A 242 -12.53 -17.22 10.13
C ASP A 242 -13.41 -16.39 11.09
N ALA A 243 -14.21 -17.07 11.90
CA ALA A 243 -15.11 -16.42 12.86
C ALA A 243 -14.38 -15.56 13.90
N GLN A 244 -13.09 -15.80 14.12
CA GLN A 244 -12.24 -15.01 15.02
C GLN A 244 -11.55 -13.85 14.29
N GLY A 245 -11.86 -13.64 13.00
CA GLY A 245 -11.27 -12.58 12.19
C GLY A 245 -9.82 -12.84 11.80
N ARG A 246 -9.35 -14.08 11.85
CA ARG A 246 -8.02 -14.44 11.38
C ARG A 246 -8.06 -14.77 9.90
N VAL A 247 -7.09 -14.29 9.14
CA VAL A 247 -6.99 -14.60 7.72
C VAL A 247 -6.66 -16.08 7.56
N VAL A 248 -7.37 -16.75 6.65
CA VAL A 248 -7.15 -18.13 6.24
C VAL A 248 -6.42 -18.14 4.90
N VAL A 249 -6.95 -17.39 3.94
CA VAL A 249 -6.35 -17.17 2.62
C VAL A 249 -6.62 -15.73 2.21
N SER A 250 -5.67 -15.09 1.55
CA SER A 250 -5.88 -13.85 0.81
C SER A 250 -5.31 -14.00 -0.59
N ALA A 251 -6.06 -13.65 -1.61
CA ALA A 251 -5.66 -13.82 -3.00
C ALA A 251 -6.12 -12.64 -3.86
N SER A 252 -5.31 -12.32 -4.86
CA SER A 252 -5.62 -11.30 -5.86
C SER A 252 -6.65 -11.76 -6.90
N ASP A 253 -6.97 -13.06 -6.96
CA ASP A 253 -8.05 -13.63 -7.78
C ASP A 253 -9.18 -14.15 -6.86
N SER A 254 -10.41 -13.88 -7.27
CA SER A 254 -11.64 -14.35 -6.62
C SER A 254 -11.91 -15.84 -6.85
N SER A 255 -11.24 -16.45 -7.84
CA SER A 255 -11.31 -17.88 -8.07
C SER A 255 -10.55 -18.62 -6.95
N LYS A 256 -11.19 -19.62 -6.33
CA LYS A 256 -10.59 -20.47 -5.28
C LYS A 256 -9.35 -21.25 -5.75
N ARG A 257 -8.94 -21.14 -7.02
CA ARG A 257 -7.79 -21.83 -7.58
C ARG A 257 -6.54 -20.98 -7.34
N ALA A 258 -5.81 -21.34 -6.28
CA ALA A 258 -4.40 -21.01 -6.15
C ALA A 258 -3.68 -21.39 -7.46
N GLY A 259 -3.03 -20.44 -8.13
CA GLY A 259 -2.16 -20.79 -9.25
C GLY A 259 -1.85 -19.70 -10.26
N THR A 260 -2.63 -18.62 -10.38
CA THR A 260 -2.41 -17.61 -11.44
C THR A 260 -2.03 -16.23 -10.93
N GLY A 261 -1.87 -16.03 -9.62
CA GLY A 261 -1.48 -14.73 -9.06
C GLY A 261 -0.90 -14.83 -7.65
N PHE A 262 -0.80 -13.69 -6.97
CA PHE A 262 -0.35 -13.64 -5.58
C PHE A 262 -1.40 -14.23 -4.64
N ALA A 263 -0.94 -15.10 -3.74
CA ALA A 263 -1.73 -15.69 -2.67
C ALA A 263 -0.94 -15.74 -1.36
N MET A 264 -1.61 -15.40 -0.27
CA MET A 264 -1.17 -15.55 1.11
C MET A 264 -2.03 -16.60 1.78
N GLU A 265 -1.44 -17.72 2.19
CA GLU A 265 -2.18 -18.88 2.71
C GLU A 265 -1.68 -19.28 4.09
N ARG A 266 -2.60 -19.43 5.04
CA ARG A 266 -2.29 -19.88 6.40
C ARG A 266 -1.87 -21.35 6.39
N ALA A 267 -0.77 -21.67 7.06
CA ALA A 267 -0.29 -23.04 7.22
C ALA A 267 0.61 -23.18 8.47
N ALA A 268 0.98 -24.41 8.82
CA ALA A 268 1.94 -24.71 9.87
C ALA A 268 3.30 -24.02 9.63
N PHE A 269 3.97 -23.65 10.73
CA PHE A 269 5.23 -22.90 10.69
C PHE A 269 6.30 -23.59 9.84
N GLU A 270 6.43 -24.90 9.96
CA GLU A 270 7.42 -25.71 9.25
C GLU A 270 7.21 -25.63 7.73
N ILE A 271 5.96 -25.78 7.29
CA ILE A 271 5.59 -25.67 5.87
C ILE A 271 5.88 -24.28 5.34
N VAL A 272 5.58 -23.24 6.13
CA VAL A 272 5.78 -21.85 5.71
C VAL A 272 7.26 -21.48 5.67
N TYR A 273 7.98 -21.71 6.76
CA TYR A 273 9.33 -21.20 6.97
C TYR A 273 10.43 -22.16 6.52
N GLN A 274 10.34 -23.45 6.88
CA GLN A 274 11.42 -24.39 6.57
C GLN A 274 11.48 -24.71 5.08
N ASN A 275 10.32 -24.87 4.42
CA ASN A 275 10.29 -25.08 2.97
C ASN A 275 10.80 -23.85 2.22
N PHE A 276 10.42 -22.64 2.65
CA PHE A 276 10.97 -21.41 2.09
C PHE A 276 12.49 -21.38 2.22
N LYS A 277 13.03 -21.65 3.42
CA LYS A 277 14.46 -21.62 3.68
C LYS A 277 15.25 -22.66 2.85
N LYS A 278 14.69 -23.85 2.62
CA LYS A 278 15.36 -24.98 1.95
C LYS A 278 15.10 -25.06 0.44
N ARG A 279 14.26 -24.19 -0.12
CA ARG A 279 13.93 -24.22 -1.55
C ARG A 279 15.17 -24.00 -2.42
N ASP A 280 15.14 -24.54 -3.64
CA ASP A 280 16.20 -24.38 -4.63
C ASP A 280 16.22 -22.96 -5.20
N THR A 281 16.92 -22.05 -4.50
CA THR A 281 17.07 -20.64 -4.88
C THR A 281 17.82 -20.47 -6.19
N VAL A 282 18.76 -21.36 -6.52
CA VAL A 282 19.55 -21.31 -7.75
C VAL A 282 18.67 -21.59 -8.96
N ARG A 283 17.83 -22.64 -8.90
CA ARG A 283 16.87 -22.93 -9.97
C ARG A 283 15.85 -21.81 -10.14
N ILE A 284 15.36 -21.24 -9.04
CA ILE A 284 14.41 -20.12 -9.08
C ILE A 284 15.02 -18.90 -9.76
N ALA A 285 16.25 -18.53 -9.38
CA ALA A 285 16.96 -17.41 -9.97
C ALA A 285 17.26 -17.67 -11.45
N ARG A 286 17.77 -18.86 -11.81
CA ARG A 286 18.02 -19.23 -13.21
C ARG A 286 16.76 -19.17 -14.09
N ALA A 287 15.60 -19.56 -13.54
CA ALA A 287 14.33 -19.50 -14.26
C ALA A 287 13.90 -18.07 -14.61
N SER A 288 14.37 -17.04 -13.89
CA SER A 288 14.09 -15.63 -14.19
C SER A 288 15.18 -14.92 -15.00
N ALA A 289 16.23 -15.63 -15.44
CA ALA A 289 17.39 -15.03 -16.10
C ALA A 289 17.07 -14.36 -17.45
N ALA A 290 16.08 -14.88 -18.18
CA ALA A 290 15.71 -14.39 -19.50
C ALA A 290 14.19 -14.17 -19.59
N PRO A 291 13.66 -13.06 -19.06
CA PRO A 291 12.24 -12.77 -19.16
C PRO A 291 11.81 -12.65 -20.62
N ALA A 292 10.68 -13.27 -20.96
CA ALA A 292 10.13 -13.27 -22.29
C ALA A 292 9.61 -11.87 -22.68
N PRO A 293 9.46 -11.57 -23.98
CA PRO A 293 8.79 -10.34 -24.42
C PRO A 293 7.40 -10.22 -23.77
N GLY A 294 7.06 -9.02 -23.29
CA GLY A 294 5.79 -8.73 -22.63
C GLY A 294 5.73 -9.13 -21.14
N GLU A 295 6.77 -9.73 -20.58
CA GLU A 295 6.83 -10.02 -19.15
C GLU A 295 7.15 -8.79 -18.31
N ILE A 296 6.71 -8.84 -17.06
CA ILE A 296 6.96 -7.84 -16.04
C ILE A 296 8.28 -8.18 -15.34
N VAL A 297 9.25 -7.28 -15.45
CA VAL A 297 10.48 -7.27 -14.68
C VAL A 297 10.26 -6.39 -13.46
N PRO A 298 10.25 -6.95 -12.24
CA PRO A 298 9.89 -6.22 -11.02
C PRO A 298 11.04 -5.35 -10.49
N LEU A 299 11.87 -4.79 -11.38
CA LEU A 299 12.99 -3.90 -11.09
C LEU A 299 12.81 -2.60 -11.87
N THR A 300 13.42 -1.50 -11.40
CA THR A 300 13.49 -0.28 -12.20
C THR A 300 14.29 -0.54 -13.48
N ALA A 301 14.00 0.20 -14.55
CA ALA A 301 14.75 0.10 -15.80
C ALA A 301 16.26 0.24 -15.57
N LEU A 302 16.65 1.18 -14.69
CA LEU A 302 18.05 1.42 -14.34
C LEU A 302 18.67 0.25 -13.56
N ALA A 303 17.97 -0.32 -12.58
CA ALA A 303 18.42 -1.52 -11.86
C ALA A 303 18.49 -2.75 -12.76
N ALA A 304 17.67 -2.80 -13.81
CA ALA A 304 17.74 -3.81 -14.88
C ALA A 304 18.86 -3.56 -15.90
N GLY A 305 19.66 -2.50 -15.74
CA GLY A 305 20.76 -2.15 -16.64
C GLY A 305 20.34 -1.38 -17.89
N ILE A 306 19.07 -1.01 -18.02
CA ILE A 306 18.57 -0.23 -19.15
C ILE A 306 18.82 1.26 -18.90
N ARG A 307 19.53 1.90 -19.83
CA ARG A 307 19.95 3.32 -19.71
C ARG A 307 19.29 4.23 -20.74
N ASP A 308 18.73 3.64 -21.79
CA ASP A 308 18.12 4.36 -22.89
C ASP A 308 16.82 5.04 -22.47
N ILE A 309 16.54 6.17 -23.11
CA ILE A 309 15.27 6.89 -22.94
C ILE A 309 14.30 6.32 -23.99
N PRO A 310 13.13 5.80 -23.61
CA PRO A 310 12.17 5.29 -24.57
C PRO A 310 11.76 6.38 -25.57
N ALA A 311 11.70 6.02 -26.85
CA ALA A 311 11.08 6.86 -27.85
C ALA A 311 9.57 7.04 -27.54
N PRO A 312 9.03 8.27 -27.53
CA PRO A 312 7.65 8.52 -27.14
C PRO A 312 6.65 7.75 -28.00
N ARG A 313 5.69 7.08 -27.36
CA ARG A 313 4.60 6.35 -28.02
C ARG A 313 3.28 7.09 -27.91
N VAL A 314 2.68 7.43 -29.05
CA VAL A 314 1.38 8.12 -29.11
C VAL A 314 0.20 7.18 -28.87
N ARG A 315 0.36 5.88 -29.13
CA ARG A 315 -0.66 4.87 -28.85
C ARG A 315 0.01 3.53 -28.58
N LEU A 316 -0.53 2.77 -27.65
CA LEU A 316 -0.11 1.42 -27.35
C LEU A 316 -1.36 0.56 -27.21
N ARG A 317 -1.50 -0.43 -28.10
CA ARG A 317 -2.55 -1.44 -27.97
C ARG A 317 -1.95 -2.65 -27.29
N LEU A 318 -2.57 -3.10 -26.20
CA LEU A 318 -2.11 -4.21 -25.39
C LEU A 318 -3.15 -5.31 -25.37
N ARG A 319 -2.71 -6.56 -25.47
CA ARG A 319 -3.50 -7.73 -25.13
C ARG A 319 -3.12 -8.19 -23.72
N LYS A 320 -4.08 -8.11 -22.81
CA LYS A 320 -3.97 -8.57 -21.42
C LYS A 320 -4.43 -10.02 -21.33
N ASN A 321 -3.54 -10.88 -20.85
CA ASN A 321 -3.79 -12.30 -20.58
C ASN A 321 -4.40 -13.06 -21.77
N GLY A 322 -4.10 -12.64 -23.00
CA GLY A 322 -4.61 -13.29 -24.22
C GLY A 322 -6.07 -12.99 -24.57
N HIS A 323 -6.79 -12.19 -23.77
CA HIS A 323 -8.24 -11.99 -23.93
C HIS A 323 -8.63 -10.51 -24.08
N ASP A 324 -8.29 -9.68 -23.09
CA ASP A 324 -8.75 -8.30 -23.03
C ASP A 324 -7.82 -7.40 -23.83
N THR A 325 -8.38 -6.52 -24.68
CA THR A 325 -7.58 -5.51 -25.38
C THR A 325 -7.69 -4.17 -24.65
N LEU A 326 -6.54 -3.57 -24.34
CA LEU A 326 -6.41 -2.26 -23.74
C LEU A 326 -5.78 -1.30 -24.75
N ASP A 327 -6.49 -0.22 -25.09
CA ASP A 327 -5.95 0.86 -25.91
C ASP A 327 -5.49 1.99 -25.01
N LEU A 328 -4.17 2.22 -24.98
CA LEU A 328 -3.54 3.31 -24.25
C LEU A 328 -3.18 4.42 -25.23
N ALA A 329 -3.54 5.65 -24.87
CA ALA A 329 -3.10 6.86 -25.55
C ALA A 329 -2.83 7.93 -24.48
N PRO A 330 -1.79 8.77 -24.65
CA PRO A 330 -1.60 9.91 -23.78
C PRO A 330 -2.80 10.87 -23.94
N PRO A 331 -3.13 11.67 -22.92
CA PRO A 331 -4.12 12.73 -23.05
C PRO A 331 -3.80 13.60 -24.26
N ALA A 332 -4.81 14.07 -25.00
CA ALA A 332 -4.58 14.99 -26.10
C ALA A 332 -3.74 16.18 -25.59
N ALA A 333 -2.68 16.56 -26.31
CA ALA A 333 -1.80 17.66 -25.89
C ALA A 333 -2.58 18.95 -25.56
N LEU A 334 -3.72 19.18 -26.23
CA LEU A 334 -4.64 20.29 -25.94
C LEU A 334 -5.27 20.22 -24.54
N GLN A 335 -5.62 19.03 -24.04
CA GLN A 335 -6.17 18.84 -22.69
C GLN A 335 -5.11 19.06 -21.61
N ALA A 336 -3.86 18.66 -21.86
CA ALA A 336 -2.75 18.91 -20.94
C ALA A 336 -2.50 20.40 -20.70
N HIS A 337 -2.89 21.29 -21.62
CA HIS A 337 -2.70 22.74 -21.47
C HIS A 337 -3.94 23.48 -20.93
N ALA A 338 -5.05 22.78 -20.68
CA ALA A 338 -6.37 23.38 -20.47
C ALA A 338 -6.74 23.70 -19.01
N ALA A 339 -5.76 23.88 -18.11
CA ALA A 339 -6.05 24.13 -16.69
C ALA A 339 -6.87 25.41 -16.48
N PRO A 340 -8.09 25.34 -15.91
CA PRO A 340 -8.98 26.50 -15.75
C PRO A 340 -8.60 27.40 -14.55
N TYR A 341 -7.38 27.27 -14.02
CA TYR A 341 -6.94 27.97 -12.82
C TYR A 341 -5.50 28.47 -12.93
N ARG A 342 -5.10 29.30 -11.97
CA ARG A 342 -3.73 29.79 -11.79
C ARG A 342 -3.20 29.28 -10.47
N LEU A 343 -1.88 29.12 -10.40
CA LEU A 343 -1.21 28.72 -9.18
C LEU A 343 -1.07 29.89 -8.19
N PRO A 344 -1.26 29.66 -6.88
CA PRO A 344 -1.61 28.38 -6.25
C PRO A 344 -3.09 28.02 -6.45
N SER A 345 -3.41 26.72 -6.59
CA SER A 345 -4.79 26.25 -6.63
C SER A 345 -5.56 26.62 -5.35
N GLN A 346 -6.79 27.08 -5.51
CA GLN A 346 -7.70 27.46 -4.41
C GLN A 346 -8.79 26.42 -4.15
N ASP A 347 -8.80 25.32 -4.91
CA ASP A 347 -9.79 24.26 -4.75
C ASP A 347 -9.48 23.42 -3.49
N THR A 348 -10.37 23.52 -2.50
CA THR A 348 -10.24 22.78 -1.24
C THR A 348 -10.37 21.27 -1.43
N ALA A 349 -11.02 20.79 -2.49
CA ALA A 349 -11.06 19.37 -2.84
C ALA A 349 -9.66 18.85 -3.22
N LEU A 350 -8.77 19.72 -3.70
CA LEU A 350 -7.40 19.39 -4.09
C LEU A 350 -6.38 19.53 -2.95
N ALA A 351 -6.80 20.05 -1.78
CA ALA A 351 -5.91 20.36 -0.67
C ALA A 351 -5.03 19.19 -0.20
N ARG A 352 -5.54 17.96 -0.25
CA ARG A 352 -4.77 16.77 0.12
C ARG A 352 -3.54 16.53 -0.77
N TRP A 353 -3.60 16.95 -2.03
CA TRP A 353 -2.51 16.84 -3.00
C TRP A 353 -1.64 18.09 -3.08
N LEU A 354 -1.87 19.05 -2.19
CA LEU A 354 -0.99 20.18 -1.92
C LEU A 354 -0.23 19.99 -0.60
N ALA A 355 -0.78 19.19 0.31
CA ALA A 355 -0.18 18.92 1.61
C ALA A 355 1.15 18.13 1.49
N PRO A 356 2.09 18.35 2.42
CA PRO A 356 3.27 17.50 2.55
C PRO A 356 2.84 16.10 3.00
N GLU A 357 3.62 15.12 2.59
CA GLU A 357 3.53 13.75 3.08
C GLU A 357 4.95 13.25 3.39
N PRO A 358 5.12 12.11 4.09
CA PRO A 358 6.45 11.61 4.39
C PRO A 358 7.32 11.52 3.12
N LEU A 359 8.56 12.00 3.19
CA LEU A 359 9.53 12.17 2.09
C LEU A 359 9.16 13.17 0.97
N ILE A 360 7.98 13.78 1.01
CA ILE A 360 7.58 14.88 0.12
C ILE A 360 7.44 16.16 0.95
N GLN A 361 8.57 16.77 1.29
CA GLN A 361 8.66 17.99 2.10
C GLN A 361 8.25 19.26 1.33
N ALA A 362 7.04 19.31 0.79
CA ALA A 362 6.54 20.42 -0.03
C ALA A 362 6.53 21.79 0.69
N HIS A 363 6.52 21.81 2.03
CA HIS A 363 6.58 23.03 2.84
C HIS A 363 7.99 23.40 3.31
N ASP A 364 9.03 22.65 2.92
CA ASP A 364 10.41 23.00 3.28
C ASP A 364 10.83 24.30 2.56
N PRO A 365 11.42 25.29 3.27
CA PRO A 365 11.86 26.54 2.67
C PRO A 365 12.82 26.38 1.49
N ARG A 366 13.67 25.34 1.48
CA ARG A 366 14.61 25.05 0.38
C ARG A 366 13.87 24.64 -0.87
N ILE A 367 12.90 23.73 -0.75
CA ILE A 367 12.03 23.28 -1.84
C ILE A 367 11.25 24.48 -2.40
N ALA A 368 10.64 25.29 -1.53
CA ALA A 368 9.86 26.46 -1.94
C ALA A 368 10.72 27.56 -2.56
N ALA A 369 11.98 27.73 -2.13
CA ALA A 369 12.92 28.67 -2.75
C ALA A 369 13.31 28.20 -4.15
N GLU A 370 13.64 26.92 -4.30
CA GLU A 370 14.05 26.36 -5.58
C GLU A 370 12.90 26.35 -6.59
N ALA A 371 11.71 25.93 -6.18
CA ALA A 371 10.53 25.95 -7.05
C ALA A 371 10.23 27.37 -7.56
N ARG A 372 10.35 28.40 -6.70
CA ARG A 372 10.20 29.81 -7.11
C ARG A 372 11.28 30.24 -8.11
N ARG A 373 12.52 29.76 -7.95
CA ARG A 373 13.63 30.02 -8.89
C ARG A 373 13.33 29.42 -10.26
N ILE A 374 12.83 28.18 -10.30
CA ILE A 374 12.52 27.45 -11.55
C ILE A 374 11.37 28.12 -12.31
N ILE A 375 10.25 28.43 -11.63
CA ILE A 375 9.04 28.95 -12.31
C ILE A 375 9.11 30.46 -12.58
N GLY A 376 9.93 31.21 -11.85
CA GLY A 376 9.95 32.67 -11.88
C GLY A 376 8.56 33.28 -11.69
N ARG A 377 8.07 33.97 -12.72
CA ARG A 377 6.74 34.63 -12.74
C ARG A 377 5.63 33.77 -13.34
N GLU A 378 5.92 32.58 -13.82
CA GLU A 378 4.91 31.70 -14.42
C GLU A 378 3.91 31.22 -13.37
N ARG A 379 2.62 31.23 -13.72
CA ARG A 379 1.51 30.80 -12.86
C ARG A 379 0.51 29.88 -13.56
N GLY A 380 0.73 29.60 -14.85
CA GLY A 380 0.01 28.61 -15.63
C GLY A 380 0.39 27.19 -15.19
N PRO A 381 -0.56 26.37 -14.69
CA PRO A 381 -0.27 25.05 -14.16
C PRO A 381 0.51 24.14 -15.10
N ALA A 382 0.13 24.08 -16.39
CA ALA A 382 0.79 23.25 -17.39
C ALA A 382 2.24 23.68 -17.65
N ARG A 383 2.47 24.99 -17.83
CA ARG A 383 3.82 25.53 -18.05
C ARG A 383 4.70 25.37 -16.82
N VAL A 384 4.15 25.51 -15.61
CA VAL A 384 4.87 25.21 -14.38
C VAL A 384 5.26 23.74 -14.31
N ALA A 385 4.34 22.81 -14.62
CA ALA A 385 4.64 21.38 -14.62
C ALA A 385 5.79 21.04 -15.59
N GLU A 386 5.75 21.61 -16.80
CA GLU A 386 6.79 21.44 -17.82
C GLU A 386 8.16 21.96 -17.35
N LEU A 387 8.22 23.19 -16.81
CA LEU A 387 9.46 23.79 -16.30
C LEU A 387 10.07 22.98 -15.15
N LEU A 388 9.22 22.47 -14.25
CA LEU A 388 9.66 21.62 -13.15
C LEU A 388 10.18 20.26 -13.66
N SER A 389 9.51 19.65 -14.65
CA SER A 389 9.94 18.39 -15.24
C SER A 389 11.32 18.52 -15.88
N GLN A 390 11.48 19.52 -16.74
CA GLN A 390 12.75 19.81 -17.44
C GLN A 390 13.88 20.05 -16.45
N TRP A 391 13.61 20.82 -15.39
CA TRP A 391 14.63 21.10 -14.37
C TRP A 391 15.03 19.85 -13.57
N VAL A 392 14.06 19.03 -13.14
CA VAL A 392 14.36 17.79 -12.42
C VAL A 392 15.15 16.84 -13.31
N HIS A 393 14.74 16.66 -14.56
CA HIS A 393 15.46 15.82 -15.53
C HIS A 393 16.91 16.29 -15.72
N ALA A 394 17.11 17.59 -15.93
CA ALA A 394 18.43 18.16 -16.18
C ALA A 394 19.34 18.15 -14.95
N SER A 395 18.76 18.24 -13.74
CA SER A 395 19.53 18.34 -12.49
C SER A 395 19.89 16.97 -11.92
N LEU A 396 19.04 15.95 -12.13
CA LEU A 396 19.21 14.64 -11.52
C LEU A 396 20.22 13.77 -12.28
N HIS A 397 21.27 13.34 -11.59
CA HIS A 397 22.19 12.33 -12.09
C HIS A 397 21.61 10.92 -11.84
N ARG A 398 21.17 10.26 -12.92
CA ARG A 398 20.59 8.91 -12.85
C ARG A 398 21.58 7.89 -12.29
N SER A 399 21.26 7.29 -11.15
CA SER A 399 22.04 6.23 -10.49
C SER A 399 21.11 5.26 -9.76
N ILE A 400 21.54 4.01 -9.62
CA ILE A 400 20.85 3.08 -8.70
C ILE A 400 20.94 3.69 -7.29
N PRO A 401 19.85 3.70 -6.51
CA PRO A 401 19.87 4.26 -5.15
C PRO A 401 20.99 3.69 -4.29
N GLU A 402 21.59 4.53 -3.45
CA GLU A 402 22.61 4.09 -2.51
C GLU A 402 21.99 3.15 -1.45
N THR A 403 22.71 2.11 -1.04
CA THR A 403 22.23 1.19 -0.02
C THR A 403 21.89 1.95 1.26
N GLY A 404 20.63 1.83 1.70
CA GLY A 404 20.14 2.47 2.92
C GLY A 404 19.62 3.90 2.77
N SER A 405 19.55 4.44 1.55
CA SER A 405 18.90 5.72 1.28
C SER A 405 17.38 5.59 1.24
N VAL A 406 16.70 6.73 1.36
CA VAL A 406 15.26 6.89 1.08
C VAL A 406 15.05 8.06 0.12
N PRO A 407 14.01 8.04 -0.73
CA PRO A 407 13.78 9.10 -1.71
C PRO A 407 13.20 10.36 -1.05
N SER A 408 14.00 11.07 -0.25
CA SER A 408 13.62 12.32 0.45
C SER A 408 13.76 13.53 -0.48
N ALA A 409 12.69 14.29 -0.72
CA ALA A 409 12.72 15.40 -1.68
C ALA A 409 13.79 16.45 -1.37
N VAL A 410 13.96 16.82 -0.11
CA VAL A 410 15.02 17.76 0.31
C VAL A 410 16.41 17.17 0.04
N ARG A 411 16.60 15.88 0.31
CA ARG A 411 17.88 15.21 0.12
C ARG A 411 18.26 15.17 -1.35
N VAL A 412 17.31 14.80 -2.20
CA VAL A 412 17.50 14.78 -3.67
C VAL A 412 17.77 16.19 -4.20
N LEU A 413 17.16 17.23 -3.62
CA LEU A 413 17.49 18.61 -3.96
C LEU A 413 18.95 18.97 -3.61
N GLU A 414 19.46 18.52 -2.47
CA GLU A 414 20.83 18.81 -2.00
C GLU A 414 21.91 17.96 -2.68
N ASN A 415 21.59 16.71 -2.99
CA ASN A 415 22.44 15.76 -3.69
C ASN A 415 21.63 15.11 -4.81
N PRO A 416 21.62 15.70 -6.02
CA PRO A 416 20.72 15.29 -7.10
C PRO A 416 21.24 14.01 -7.78
N ARG A 417 21.06 12.88 -7.09
CA ARG A 417 21.37 11.52 -7.53
C ARG A 417 20.21 10.61 -7.18
N GLY A 418 19.91 9.65 -8.05
CA GLY A 418 18.85 8.67 -7.81
C GLY A 418 18.23 8.16 -9.10
N ASP A 419 17.16 7.38 -8.96
CA ASP A 419 16.39 6.84 -10.07
C ASP A 419 15.02 7.52 -10.19
N CYS A 420 14.08 6.84 -10.84
CA CYS A 420 12.70 7.31 -11.02
C CYS A 420 11.98 7.66 -9.71
N ASN A 421 12.31 7.01 -8.59
CA ASN A 421 11.68 7.27 -7.29
C ASN A 421 12.10 8.64 -6.72
N GLU A 422 13.41 8.96 -6.77
CA GLU A 422 13.95 10.26 -6.38
C GLU A 422 13.42 11.37 -7.29
N ALA A 423 13.39 11.15 -8.61
CA ALA A 423 12.86 12.10 -9.59
C ALA A 423 11.40 12.44 -9.31
N ALA A 424 10.55 11.43 -9.12
CA ALA A 424 9.13 11.60 -8.85
C ALA A 424 8.89 12.31 -7.52
N THR A 425 9.66 11.97 -6.49
CA THR A 425 9.51 12.56 -5.15
C THR A 425 9.91 14.04 -5.14
N LEU A 426 11.08 14.37 -5.72
CA LEU A 426 11.53 15.76 -5.84
C LEU A 426 10.55 16.60 -6.65
N PHE A 427 10.09 16.09 -7.81
CA PHE A 427 9.12 16.79 -8.63
C PHE A 427 7.84 17.12 -7.84
N VAL A 428 7.25 16.14 -7.15
CA VAL A 428 5.99 16.38 -6.42
C VAL A 428 6.17 17.39 -5.30
N ALA A 429 7.30 17.37 -4.59
CA ALA A 429 7.58 18.37 -3.55
C ALA A 429 7.69 19.78 -4.15
N LEU A 430 8.42 19.94 -5.26
CA LEU A 430 8.53 21.21 -5.98
C LEU A 430 7.15 21.67 -6.48
N ALA A 431 6.40 20.80 -7.16
CA ALA A 431 5.06 21.11 -7.68
C ALA A 431 4.12 21.58 -6.57
N ARG A 432 4.00 20.81 -5.48
CA ARG A 432 3.13 21.15 -4.34
C ARG A 432 3.52 22.47 -3.69
N SER A 433 4.82 22.78 -3.59
CA SER A 433 5.30 24.06 -3.05
C SER A 433 4.89 25.29 -3.87
N THR A 434 4.61 25.10 -5.18
CA THR A 434 4.05 26.16 -6.05
C THR A 434 2.53 26.26 -5.99
N GLY A 435 1.86 25.35 -5.26
CA GLY A 435 0.42 25.22 -5.24
C GLY A 435 -0.16 24.42 -6.41
N LEU A 436 0.67 23.63 -7.12
CA LEU A 436 0.23 22.69 -8.16
C LEU A 436 -0.12 21.34 -7.49
N PRO A 437 -1.39 20.90 -7.53
CA PRO A 437 -1.77 19.60 -6.99
C PRO A 437 -1.08 18.48 -7.76
N ALA A 438 -0.30 17.68 -7.05
CA ALA A 438 0.53 16.63 -7.64
C ALA A 438 0.52 15.38 -6.78
N ARG A 439 0.66 14.22 -7.42
CA ARG A 439 0.82 12.93 -6.74
C ARG A 439 1.83 12.08 -7.46
N THR A 440 2.56 11.29 -6.70
CA THR A 440 3.48 10.30 -7.20
C THR A 440 2.70 9.05 -7.64
N VAL A 441 3.18 8.38 -8.68
CA VAL A 441 2.57 7.22 -9.33
C VAL A 441 3.58 6.08 -9.38
N ALA A 442 3.12 4.85 -9.20
CA ALA A 442 3.88 3.63 -9.47
C ALA A 442 3.13 2.76 -10.47
N GLY A 443 3.89 2.11 -11.33
CA GLY A 443 3.32 1.21 -12.33
C GLY A 443 4.37 0.58 -13.20
N LEU A 444 4.00 0.36 -14.46
CA LEU A 444 4.84 -0.30 -15.44
C LEU A 444 5.17 0.65 -16.58
N ILE A 445 6.41 0.60 -17.07
CA ILE A 445 6.81 1.22 -18.32
C ILE A 445 7.21 0.16 -19.35
N TYR A 446 6.71 0.28 -20.58
CA TYR A 446 7.14 -0.57 -21.69
C TYR A 446 8.44 -0.07 -22.32
N LEU A 447 9.49 -0.88 -22.26
CA LEU A 447 10.81 -0.59 -22.80
C LEU A 447 11.47 -1.89 -23.29
N ASP A 448 12.17 -1.86 -24.42
CA ASP A 448 12.90 -3.02 -24.98
C ASP A 448 12.12 -4.34 -25.00
N GLY A 449 10.84 -4.27 -25.36
CA GLY A 449 9.99 -5.45 -25.46
C GLY A 449 9.44 -5.98 -24.13
N ARG A 450 9.72 -5.32 -22.99
CA ARG A 450 9.34 -5.79 -21.64
C ARG A 450 8.71 -4.66 -20.82
N PHE A 451 8.14 -5.01 -19.68
CA PHE A 451 7.55 -4.06 -18.74
C PHE A 451 8.40 -3.97 -17.47
N TYR A 452 8.88 -2.78 -17.12
CA TYR A 452 9.69 -2.56 -15.92
C TYR A 452 8.90 -1.79 -14.86
N TYR A 453 9.22 -2.00 -13.58
CA TYR A 453 8.73 -1.10 -12.54
C TYR A 453 9.19 0.32 -12.86
N HIS A 454 8.27 1.28 -12.74
CA HIS A 454 8.59 2.68 -12.89
C HIS A 454 7.77 3.54 -11.94
N ALA A 455 8.38 4.63 -11.49
CA ALA A 455 7.73 5.66 -10.69
C ALA A 455 7.77 6.99 -11.43
N TRP A 456 6.62 7.65 -11.56
CA TRP A 456 6.49 8.97 -12.19
C TRP A 456 5.45 9.80 -11.40
N VAL A 457 4.89 10.84 -12.00
CA VAL A 457 3.97 11.75 -11.31
C VAL A 457 2.72 12.05 -12.13
N GLU A 458 1.68 12.49 -11.45
CA GLU A 458 0.52 13.11 -12.07
C GLU A 458 0.29 14.49 -11.45
N VAL A 459 -0.03 15.45 -12.31
CA VAL A 459 -0.43 16.81 -11.92
C VAL A 459 -1.88 17.05 -12.34
N PHE A 460 -2.62 17.82 -11.55
CA PHE A 460 -4.00 18.15 -11.91
C PHE A 460 -4.02 19.36 -12.85
N LEU A 461 -4.61 19.26 -14.04
CA LEU A 461 -4.71 20.34 -15.05
C LEU A 461 -6.13 20.51 -15.59
N ASN A 462 -7.14 20.06 -14.83
CA ASN A 462 -8.57 19.78 -15.15
C ASN A 462 -8.86 18.27 -15.05
N ASP A 463 -7.86 17.44 -15.33
CA ASP A 463 -7.80 16.03 -14.98
C ASP A 463 -6.37 15.70 -14.50
N TRP A 464 -6.14 14.49 -14.01
CA TRP A 464 -4.81 13.99 -13.66
C TRP A 464 -4.01 13.68 -14.94
N ILE A 465 -3.01 14.52 -15.22
CA ILE A 465 -2.13 14.39 -16.37
C ILE A 465 -0.80 13.79 -15.91
N GLN A 466 -0.38 12.72 -16.58
CA GLN A 466 0.88 12.04 -16.30
C GLN A 466 2.07 12.88 -16.78
N VAL A 467 3.11 12.99 -15.95
CA VAL A 467 4.38 13.65 -16.24
C VAL A 467 5.48 12.68 -15.83
N ASP A 468 6.53 12.54 -16.64
CA ASP A 468 7.70 11.77 -16.25
C ASP A 468 8.95 12.67 -16.21
N PRO A 469 9.36 13.13 -15.03
CA PRO A 469 10.59 13.90 -14.88
C PRO A 469 11.86 13.07 -15.10
N THR A 470 11.78 11.73 -15.09
CA THR A 470 12.93 10.86 -15.35
C THR A 470 13.34 10.91 -16.81
N PHE A 471 12.36 10.99 -17.71
CA PHE A 471 12.53 10.97 -19.16
C PHE A 471 12.15 12.29 -19.86
N ASP A 472 11.90 13.35 -19.08
CA ASP A 472 11.45 14.66 -19.55
C ASP A 472 10.21 14.59 -20.47
N GLN A 473 9.19 13.85 -20.04
CA GLN A 473 7.97 13.69 -20.80
C GLN A 473 6.78 14.43 -20.18
N PHE A 474 6.20 15.36 -20.94
CA PHE A 474 4.96 16.04 -20.59
C PHE A 474 4.06 16.25 -21.83
N PRO A 475 2.90 15.59 -21.92
CA PRO A 475 2.47 14.48 -21.06
C PRO A 475 3.36 13.24 -21.23
N ALA A 476 3.43 12.38 -20.21
CA ALA A 476 4.02 11.05 -20.33
C ALA A 476 3.26 10.23 -21.38
N ASP A 477 3.99 9.40 -22.11
CA ASP A 477 3.50 8.71 -23.30
C ASP A 477 2.61 7.48 -22.99
N ALA A 478 2.14 6.77 -24.04
CA ALA A 478 1.29 5.58 -23.89
C ALA A 478 2.01 4.35 -23.29
N ALA A 479 3.33 4.39 -23.08
CA ALA A 479 4.09 3.29 -22.49
C ALA A 479 3.91 3.20 -20.97
N HIS A 480 3.35 4.24 -20.34
CA HIS A 480 3.13 4.34 -18.90
C HIS A 480 1.79 3.72 -18.48
N ILE A 481 1.85 2.63 -17.71
CA ILE A 481 0.69 1.90 -17.20
C ILE A 481 0.61 2.11 -15.69
N ARG A 482 -0.24 3.04 -15.27
CA ARG A 482 -0.50 3.31 -13.85
C ARG A 482 -1.06 2.07 -13.15
N VAL A 483 -0.46 1.72 -12.01
CA VAL A 483 -0.97 0.69 -11.10
C VAL A 483 -1.48 1.33 -9.81
N ALA A 484 -0.67 2.19 -9.18
CA ALA A 484 -0.98 2.78 -7.89
C ALA A 484 -0.47 4.23 -7.74
N THR A 485 -0.97 4.95 -6.74
CA THR A 485 -0.63 6.35 -6.47
C THR A 485 -0.40 6.61 -4.98
N GLY A 486 0.62 7.40 -4.61
CA GLY A 486 0.92 7.81 -3.22
C GLY A 486 1.64 6.74 -2.36
N GLY A 487 2.49 7.15 -1.40
CA GLY A 487 3.20 6.24 -0.46
C GLY A 487 4.64 5.81 -0.83
N LEU A 488 5.35 5.17 0.11
CA LEU A 488 6.79 4.91 0.05
C LEU A 488 7.18 3.55 -0.54
N ALA A 489 6.66 2.44 -0.03
CA ALA A 489 7.05 1.08 -0.43
C ALA A 489 6.22 0.50 -1.60
N ARG A 490 5.99 1.27 -2.67
CA ARG A 490 5.00 0.92 -3.72
C ARG A 490 5.36 -0.26 -4.62
N GLN A 491 6.64 -0.60 -4.76
CA GLN A 491 7.02 -1.78 -5.54
C GLN A 491 6.39 -3.07 -4.99
N ILE A 492 6.12 -3.13 -3.68
CA ILE A 492 5.38 -4.24 -3.06
C ILE A 492 3.98 -4.39 -3.68
N GLU A 493 3.37 -3.28 -4.11
CA GLU A 493 2.04 -3.25 -4.71
C GLU A 493 2.02 -3.83 -6.13
N LEU A 494 3.19 -3.97 -6.75
CA LEU A 494 3.33 -4.68 -8.03
C LEU A 494 3.45 -6.19 -7.87
N VAL A 495 3.81 -6.70 -6.68
CA VAL A 495 3.98 -8.14 -6.45
C VAL A 495 2.74 -8.94 -6.87
N PRO A 496 1.50 -8.51 -6.59
CA PRO A 496 0.29 -9.18 -7.08
C PRO A 496 0.11 -9.24 -8.60
N LEU A 497 0.82 -8.41 -9.37
CA LEU A 497 0.79 -8.43 -10.84
C LEU A 497 1.75 -9.46 -11.43
N ILE A 498 2.81 -9.79 -10.71
CA ILE A 498 3.84 -10.73 -11.18
C ILE A 498 3.18 -12.09 -11.45
N GLY A 499 3.46 -12.67 -12.61
CA GLY A 499 2.89 -13.96 -13.04
C GLY A 499 1.41 -13.95 -13.45
N ARG A 500 0.61 -12.99 -12.98
CA ARG A 500 -0.81 -12.85 -13.32
C ARG A 500 -1.04 -12.03 -14.57
N LEU A 501 -0.27 -10.96 -14.73
CA LEU A 501 -0.44 -10.00 -15.79
C LEU A 501 0.57 -10.30 -16.91
N LYS A 502 0.06 -10.84 -18.01
CA LYS A 502 0.79 -10.92 -19.28
C LYS A 502 0.29 -9.81 -20.19
N LEU A 503 1.20 -8.97 -20.65
CA LEU A 503 0.90 -7.88 -21.56
C LEU A 503 1.64 -8.13 -22.86
N GLU A 504 0.90 -8.15 -23.95
CA GLU A 504 1.47 -8.25 -25.28
C GLU A 504 1.15 -6.98 -26.06
N VAL A 505 2.17 -6.36 -26.63
CA VAL A 505 1.98 -5.21 -27.52
C VAL A 505 1.49 -5.71 -28.87
N LEU A 506 0.35 -5.21 -29.32
CA LEU A 506 -0.30 -5.57 -30.59
C LEU A 506 0.10 -4.66 -31.75
#